data_AF-A0A951UU22-F1
#
_entry.id   AF-A0A951UU22-F1
#
_cell.length_a   1.000
_cell.length_b   1.000
_cell.length_c   1.000
_cell.angle_alpha   90.00
_cell.angle_beta   90.00
_cell.angle_gamma   90.00
#
_symmetry.space_group_name_H-M   'P 1'
#
loop_
_entity.id
_entity.type
_entity.pdbx_description
1 polymer ?
#
loop_
_entity_poly.entity_id
_entity_poly.type
_entity_poly.pdbx_seq_one_letter_code
_entity_poly.pdbx_strand_id
1 'polypeptide(L)'
;MEVHSVGNNNNQILPLLPEADKEELEGVVQVLVNVTKLPVEVVKPHFDALLSQLMKSKLEQPFYKTATAFEWITAFREWAEGHRRDTPLLSEYALSRAGIYDDDDEDI
;
A
#
# COMPACT_ATOMS: atom_id res chain seq x y z
N MET A 1 -21.78 29.34 -5.83
CA MET A 1 -22.42 28.08 -5.38
C MET A 1 -21.61 26.94 -5.98
N GLU A 2 -20.97 26.02 -5.28
CA GLU A 2 -20.66 25.79 -3.86
C GLU A 2 -19.35 24.99 -3.88
N VAL A 3 -18.35 25.44 -3.12
CA VAL A 3 -17.10 24.71 -2.92
C VAL A 3 -17.40 23.49 -2.05
N HIS A 4 -17.34 22.29 -2.64
CA HIS A 4 -17.50 21.06 -1.88
C HIS A 4 -16.27 20.86 -1.00
N SER A 5 -16.45 21.21 0.27
CA SER A 5 -15.54 20.93 1.37
C SER A 5 -15.21 19.43 1.39
N VAL A 6 -13.96 19.10 1.07
CA VAL A 6 -13.38 17.78 1.31
C VAL A 6 -13.34 17.60 2.83
N GLY A 7 -14.38 16.94 3.35
CA GLY A 7 -14.47 16.55 4.75
C GLY A 7 -13.25 15.71 5.12
N ASN A 8 -12.39 16.29 5.96
CA ASN A 8 -11.25 15.63 6.58
C ASN A 8 -11.76 14.54 7.54
N ASN A 9 -12.04 13.35 7.02
CA ASN A 9 -12.56 12.19 7.77
C ASN A 9 -11.45 11.38 8.47
N ASN A 10 -10.29 12.00 8.76
CA ASN A 10 -9.14 11.28 9.31
C ASN A 10 -9.24 11.03 10.83
N ASN A 11 -10.27 11.55 11.52
CA ASN A 11 -10.42 11.42 12.97
C ASN A 11 -11.19 10.16 13.43
N GLN A 12 -11.55 9.24 12.53
CA GLN A 12 -12.38 8.06 12.86
C GLN A 12 -11.69 6.71 12.69
N ILE A 13 -10.37 6.66 12.46
CA ILE A 13 -9.68 5.39 12.16
C ILE A 13 -9.22 4.65 13.45
N LEU A 14 -8.95 5.39 14.53
CA LEU A 14 -8.50 4.85 15.81
C LEU A 14 -9.51 3.96 16.60
N PRO A 15 -10.86 4.13 16.49
CA PRO A 15 -11.80 3.32 17.27
C PRO A 15 -11.96 1.85 16.83
N LEU A 16 -11.36 1.44 15.70
CA LEU A 16 -11.60 0.11 15.09
C LEU A 16 -10.64 -0.99 15.59
N LEU A 17 -9.67 -0.66 16.44
CA LEU A 17 -8.69 -1.62 16.96
C LEU A 17 -9.21 -2.33 18.23
N PRO A 18 -9.11 -3.67 18.32
CA PRO A 18 -9.32 -4.43 19.56
C PRO A 18 -8.53 -3.87 20.74
N GLU A 19 -9.04 -3.99 21.97
CA GLU A 19 -8.35 -3.50 23.17
C GLU A 19 -6.98 -4.15 23.39
N ALA A 20 -6.81 -5.41 22.99
CA ALA A 20 -5.51 -6.10 23.04
C ALA A 20 -4.44 -5.38 22.19
N ASP A 21 -4.83 -4.88 21.02
CA ASP A 21 -3.92 -4.20 20.11
C ASP A 21 -3.51 -2.81 20.66
N LYS A 22 -4.31 -2.21 21.54
CA LYS A 22 -4.00 -0.92 22.17
C LYS A 22 -2.95 -1.06 23.26
N GLU A 23 -3.01 -2.12 24.06
CA GLU A 23 -2.05 -2.38 25.14
C GLU A 23 -0.65 -2.66 24.59
N GLU A 24 -0.53 -3.45 23.51
CA GLU A 24 0.74 -3.66 22.82
C GLU A 24 1.31 -2.36 22.23
N LEU A 25 0.43 -1.52 21.69
CA LEU A 25 0.78 -0.23 21.09
C LEU A 25 1.37 0.75 22.10
N GLU A 26 0.81 0.80 23.32
CA GLU A 26 1.36 1.57 24.43
C GLU A 26 2.76 1.07 24.82
N GLY A 27 2.97 -0.25 24.84
CA GLY A 27 4.28 -0.85 25.04
C GLY A 27 5.30 -0.40 23.99
N VAL A 28 4.90 -0.32 22.72
CA VAL A 28 5.75 0.16 21.61
C VAL A 28 6.10 1.65 21.80
N VAL A 29 5.14 2.50 22.18
CA VAL A 29 5.38 3.92 22.46
C VAL A 29 6.40 4.07 23.59
N GLN A 30 6.30 3.27 24.65
CA GLN A 30 7.23 3.31 25.77
C GLN A 30 8.65 2.90 25.37
N VAL A 31 8.79 1.87 24.52
CA VAL A 31 10.09 1.47 23.96
C VAL A 31 10.67 2.59 23.09
N LEU A 32 9.85 3.22 22.24
CA LEU A 32 10.28 4.34 21.39
C LEU A 32 10.78 5.52 22.21
N VAL A 33 10.08 5.89 23.30
CA VAL A 33 10.53 6.91 24.26
C VAL A 33 11.90 6.56 24.83
N ASN A 34 12.08 5.31 25.27
CA ASN A 34 13.33 4.84 25.86
C ASN A 34 14.50 4.85 24.85
N VAL A 35 14.25 4.47 23.59
CA VAL A 35 15.27 4.41 22.53
C VAL A 35 15.63 5.79 22.00
N THR A 36 14.63 6.63 21.76
CA THR A 36 14.84 7.98 21.19
C THR A 36 15.26 9.01 22.23
N LYS A 37 15.11 8.71 23.53
CA LYS A 37 15.32 9.64 24.65
C LYS A 37 14.47 10.90 24.55
N LEU A 38 13.37 10.84 23.78
CA LEU A 38 12.41 11.92 23.62
C LEU A 38 11.22 11.72 24.57
N PRO A 39 10.59 12.79 25.05
CA PRO A 39 9.41 12.69 25.91
C PRO A 39 8.22 12.06 25.17
N VAL A 40 7.36 11.35 25.89
CA VAL A 40 6.22 10.62 25.34
C VAL A 40 5.22 11.55 24.63
N GLU A 41 5.17 12.80 25.03
CA GLU A 41 4.34 13.88 24.51
C GLU A 41 4.78 14.30 23.09
N VAL A 42 6.04 14.05 22.75
CA VAL A 42 6.56 14.26 21.39
C VAL A 42 6.42 12.96 20.58
N VAL A 43 6.73 11.81 21.18
CA VAL A 43 6.70 10.52 20.47
C VAL A 43 5.27 10.12 20.09
N LYS A 44 4.31 10.27 21.00
CA LYS A 44 2.91 9.86 20.81
C LYS A 44 2.25 10.48 19.56
N PRO A 45 2.25 11.81 19.34
CA PRO A 45 1.62 12.37 18.15
C PRO A 45 2.29 11.94 16.84
N HIS A 46 3.61 11.76 16.83
CA HIS A 46 4.32 11.24 15.65
C HIS A 46 3.96 9.78 15.37
N PHE A 47 3.89 8.97 16.43
CA PHE A 47 3.49 7.58 16.33
C PHE A 47 2.03 7.44 15.86
N ASP A 48 1.10 8.22 16.44
CA ASP A 48 -0.31 8.24 16.06
C ASP A 48 -0.49 8.65 14.58
N ALA A 49 0.32 9.60 14.09
CA ALA A 49 0.32 10.01 12.69
C ALA A 49 0.80 8.88 11.75
N LEU A 50 1.88 8.18 12.10
CA LEU A 50 2.39 7.04 11.34
C LEU A 50 1.40 5.88 11.35
N LEU A 51 0.80 5.58 12.50
CA LEU A 51 -0.22 4.55 12.65
C LEU A 51 -1.45 4.86 11.78
N SER A 52 -1.90 6.11 11.79
CA SER A 52 -3.02 6.56 10.95
C SER A 52 -2.71 6.39 9.46
N GLN A 53 -1.47 6.69 9.04
CA GLN A 53 -1.04 6.48 7.65
C GLN A 53 -0.98 5.00 7.28
N LEU A 54 -0.47 4.14 8.16
CA LEU A 54 -0.41 2.70 7.95
C LEU A 54 -1.82 2.09 7.87
N MET A 55 -2.71 2.49 8.78
CA MET A 55 -4.11 2.09 8.77
C MET A 55 -4.81 2.53 7.49
N LYS A 56 -4.58 3.76 7.02
CA LYS A 56 -5.11 4.25 5.74
C LYS A 56 -4.70 3.33 4.58
N SER A 57 -3.42 2.94 4.52
CA SER A 57 -2.93 2.04 3.48
C SER A 57 -3.51 0.62 3.56
N LYS A 58 -3.85 0.13 4.77
CA LYS A 58 -4.51 -1.17 4.96
C LYS A 58 -6.01 -1.14 4.64
N LEU A 59 -6.67 -0.03 4.94
CA LEU A 59 -8.11 0.16 4.73
C LEU A 59 -8.43 0.48 3.28
N GLU A 60 -7.52 1.14 2.57
CA GLU A 60 -7.62 1.33 1.12
C GLU A 60 -7.57 -0.04 0.45
N GLN A 61 -8.73 -0.50 -0.02
CA GLN A 61 -8.80 -1.80 -0.67
C GLN A 61 -8.00 -1.76 -1.97
N PRO A 62 -7.29 -2.86 -2.31
CA PRO A 62 -6.57 -2.94 -3.56
C PRO A 62 -7.51 -2.67 -4.73
N PHE A 63 -7.02 -1.92 -5.74
CA PHE A 63 -7.77 -1.59 -6.95
C PHE A 63 -8.50 -2.81 -7.54
N TYR A 64 -7.84 -3.98 -7.59
CA TYR A 64 -8.42 -5.19 -8.17
C TYR A 64 -9.63 -5.77 -7.41
N LYS A 65 -9.84 -5.38 -6.15
CA LYS A 65 -11.00 -5.82 -5.35
C LYS A 65 -12.22 -4.93 -5.53
N THR A 66 -12.02 -3.65 -5.80
CA THR A 66 -13.09 -2.64 -5.82
C THR A 66 -13.39 -2.08 -7.20
N ALA A 67 -12.44 -2.17 -8.13
CA ALA A 67 -12.59 -1.60 -9.45
C ALA A 67 -13.66 -2.30 -10.28
N THR A 68 -14.49 -1.49 -10.91
CA THR A 68 -15.46 -1.90 -11.93
C THR A 68 -14.75 -2.31 -13.22
N ALA A 69 -15.44 -3.06 -14.08
CA ALA A 69 -14.90 -3.45 -15.38
C ALA A 69 -14.47 -2.24 -16.23
N PHE A 70 -15.17 -1.10 -16.12
CA PHE A 70 -14.82 0.11 -16.87
C PHE A 70 -13.53 0.76 -16.34
N GLU A 71 -13.36 0.83 -15.02
CA GLU A 71 -12.14 1.34 -14.39
C GLU A 71 -10.94 0.46 -14.74
N TRP A 72 -11.14 -0.86 -14.77
CA TRP A 72 -10.14 -1.81 -15.26
C TRP A 72 -9.72 -1.54 -16.71
N ILE A 73 -10.69 -1.39 -17.62
CA ILE A 73 -10.40 -1.10 -19.03
C ILE A 73 -9.63 0.22 -19.17
N THR A 74 -10.03 1.22 -18.40
CA THR A 74 -9.40 2.54 -18.42
C THR A 74 -7.95 2.48 -17.92
N ALA A 75 -7.74 1.92 -16.72
CA ALA A 75 -6.42 1.76 -16.14
C ALA A 75 -5.49 0.93 -17.04
N PHE A 76 -6.01 -0.13 -17.66
CA PHE A 76 -5.23 -0.93 -18.60
C PHE A 76 -4.81 -0.14 -19.85
N ARG A 77 -5.70 0.69 -20.40
CA ARG A 77 -5.37 1.54 -21.56
C ARG A 77 -4.33 2.59 -21.21
N GLU A 78 -4.48 3.26 -20.08
CA GLU A 78 -3.50 4.25 -19.60
C GLU A 78 -2.13 3.61 -19.37
N TRP A 79 -2.11 2.43 -18.74
CA TRP A 79 -0.90 1.65 -18.58
C TRP A 79 -0.27 1.33 -19.95
N ALA A 80 -1.03 0.80 -20.90
CA ALA A 80 -0.52 0.44 -22.23
C ALA A 80 0.00 1.66 -23.01
N GLU A 81 -0.68 2.79 -22.92
CA GLU A 81 -0.29 4.05 -23.58
C GLU A 81 0.95 4.69 -22.95
N GLY A 82 1.18 4.45 -21.65
CA GLY A 82 2.37 4.91 -20.94
C GLY A 82 3.67 4.17 -21.32
N HIS A 83 3.58 3.07 -22.09
CA HIS A 83 4.77 2.32 -22.50
C HIS A 83 5.44 2.94 -23.73
N ARG A 84 6.78 2.85 -23.72
CA ARG A 84 7.63 3.21 -24.84
C ARG A 84 7.30 2.35 -26.06
N ARG A 85 6.93 3.01 -27.17
CA ARG A 85 6.61 2.32 -28.44
C ARG A 85 7.83 1.77 -29.17
N ASP A 86 9.02 2.13 -28.73
CA ASP A 86 10.30 1.63 -29.24
C ASP A 86 10.86 0.46 -28.41
N THR A 87 10.03 -0.16 -27.58
CA THR A 87 10.41 -1.37 -26.84
C THR A 87 10.78 -2.47 -27.83
N PRO A 88 11.99 -3.07 -27.73
CA PRO A 88 12.39 -4.18 -28.58
C PRO A 88 11.38 -5.32 -28.51
N LEU A 89 11.09 -5.95 -29.65
CA LEU A 89 10.24 -7.13 -29.68
C LEU A 89 10.92 -8.26 -28.89
N LEU A 90 10.12 -9.00 -28.14
CA LEU A 90 10.57 -10.23 -27.49
C LEU A 90 11.02 -11.23 -28.57
N SER A 91 12.07 -11.99 -28.27
CA SER A 91 12.53 -13.06 -29.15
C SER A 91 11.48 -14.18 -29.21
N GLU A 92 11.49 -14.98 -30.28
CA GLU A 92 10.61 -16.15 -30.39
C GLU A 92 10.79 -17.12 -29.22
N TYR A 93 12.01 -17.20 -28.67
CA TYR A 93 12.29 -17.96 -27.45
C TYR A 93 11.58 -17.40 -26.22
N ALA A 94 11.64 -16.07 -26.00
CA ALA A 94 10.98 -15.42 -24.88
C ALA A 94 9.44 -15.51 -24.94
N LEU A 95 8.87 -15.72 -26.13
CA LEU A 95 7.45 -15.98 -26.34
C LEU A 95 7.09 -17.48 -26.31
N SER A 96 8.08 -18.36 -26.40
CA SER A 96 7.89 -19.80 -26.39
C SER A 96 7.47 -20.26 -25.01
N ARG A 97 6.65 -21.33 -24.96
CA ARG A 97 6.37 -22.06 -23.72
C ARG A 97 7.67 -22.46 -23.03
N ALA A 98 8.70 -22.85 -23.78
CA ALA A 98 9.99 -23.23 -23.24
C ALA A 98 10.74 -22.06 -22.56
N GLY A 99 10.59 -20.82 -23.03
CA GLY A 99 11.22 -19.66 -22.40
C GLY A 99 10.40 -19.05 -21.24
N ILE A 100 9.07 -19.28 -21.20
CA ILE A 100 8.21 -18.86 -20.09
C ILE A 100 8.35 -19.80 -18.88
N TYR A 101 8.52 -21.08 -19.17
CA TYR A 101 8.75 -22.13 -18.18
C TYR A 101 10.15 -22.70 -18.38
N ASP A 102 11.16 -21.83 -18.54
CA ASP A 102 12.53 -22.32 -18.53
C ASP A 102 12.71 -22.98 -17.16
N ASP A 103 12.67 -24.31 -17.17
CA ASP A 103 12.74 -25.12 -15.97
C ASP A 103 14.19 -24.92 -15.48
N ASP A 104 14.37 -24.26 -14.33
CA ASP A 104 15.63 -24.19 -13.57
C ASP A 104 16.08 -25.59 -13.07
N ASP A 105 15.69 -26.66 -13.75
CA ASP A 105 15.99 -28.06 -13.48
C ASP A 105 17.25 -28.49 -14.25
N GLU A 106 18.34 -27.73 -14.11
CA GLU A 106 19.68 -28.15 -14.53
C GLU A 106 20.56 -28.41 -13.29
N ASP A 107 20.04 -29.19 -12.34
CA ASP A 107 20.79 -29.74 -11.20
C ASP A 107 20.21 -31.11 -10.79
N ILE A 108 20.46 -32.16 -11.59
CA ILE A 108 20.50 -33.57 -11.12
C ILE A 108 21.61 -34.33 -11.85
#